data_AF-A0A7Y8L286-F1
#
_entry.id   AF-A0A7Y8L286-F1
#
_cell.length_a   1.000
_cell.length_b   1.000
_cell.length_c   1.000
_cell.angle_alpha   90.00
_cell.angle_beta   90.00
_cell.angle_gamma   90.00
#
_symmetry.space_group_name_H-M   'P 1'
#
loop_
_entity.id
_entity.type
_entity.pdbx_description
1 polymer ?
#
loop_
_entity_poly.entity_id
_entity_poly.type
_entity_poly.pdbx_seq_one_letter_code
_entity_poly.pdbx_strand_id
1 'polypeptide(L)'
;MMKVSGFTIIRNGIKYFYPFREAILSILPLCDELIVNVGDSEDNTYQEVKSIGDNKIKVIRRTWDMSLREGGKLLSVETNEAIKECTGDWGFYIQADEVLHEKYYNAVSRAMNNYLNDDSVEGLRFRYKHFYGSFDYYQDNYRNWYTKEVRVIKLKRGIVSWGDAMNFRHTSGTSLRAKDIDAEIYHYGWVRPPDTMMLKRIDFHKLYHSDDEMPALYASSVRLDDLGNLKKFDGTHPAVMLERVKMCNWQFDAKIEKQHPDWLRKVLIFFLPLTKRIKQLFRY
;
A
#
# COMPACT_ATOMS: atom_id res chain seq x y z
N MET A 1 -3.60 -23.63 -18.36
CA MET A 1 -2.51 -23.23 -17.45
C MET A 1 -2.93 -21.91 -16.83
N MET A 2 -2.74 -21.73 -15.51
CA MET A 2 -3.13 -20.50 -14.80
C MET A 2 -2.38 -19.30 -15.38
N LYS A 3 -3.08 -18.19 -15.64
CA LYS A 3 -2.50 -16.92 -16.06
C LYS A 3 -2.66 -15.84 -14.97
N VAL A 4 -1.61 -15.09 -14.68
CA VAL A 4 -1.59 -14.03 -13.67
C VAL A 4 -1.25 -12.69 -14.31
N SER A 5 -2.15 -11.72 -14.16
CA SER A 5 -1.89 -10.32 -14.52
C SER A 5 -1.50 -9.52 -13.28
N GLY A 6 -0.30 -8.97 -13.22
CA GLY A 6 0.05 -7.94 -12.25
C GLY A 6 -0.58 -6.60 -12.66
N PHE A 7 -0.89 -5.74 -11.71
CA PHE A 7 -1.29 -4.37 -12.03
C PHE A 7 -0.98 -3.37 -10.91
N THR A 8 -0.70 -2.13 -11.29
CA THR A 8 -0.44 -1.01 -10.38
C THR A 8 -0.76 0.32 -11.07
N ILE A 9 -0.94 1.36 -10.27
CA ILE A 9 -1.03 2.76 -10.71
C ILE A 9 0.13 3.57 -10.14
N ILE A 10 0.61 4.59 -10.85
CA ILE A 10 1.61 5.52 -10.32
C ILE A 10 1.50 6.89 -10.98
N ARG A 11 1.65 7.93 -10.16
CA ARG A 11 1.83 9.32 -10.57
C ARG A 11 2.82 9.99 -9.61
N ASN A 12 3.77 10.76 -10.14
CA ASN A 12 4.79 11.46 -9.34
C ASN A 12 5.58 10.51 -8.40
N GLY A 13 5.92 9.33 -8.91
CA GLY A 13 6.65 8.27 -8.21
C GLY A 13 7.97 8.73 -7.61
N ILE A 14 8.74 9.51 -8.37
CA ILE A 14 10.07 10.00 -7.98
C ILE A 14 9.93 11.16 -7.00
N LYS A 15 9.11 12.17 -7.34
CA LYS A 15 8.84 13.37 -6.54
C LYS A 15 8.43 13.02 -5.12
N TYR A 16 7.60 11.99 -4.97
CA TYR A 16 7.14 11.55 -3.66
C TYR A 16 7.99 10.43 -3.05
N PHE A 17 9.05 9.96 -3.70
CA PHE A 17 9.91 8.88 -3.20
C PHE A 17 9.13 7.58 -2.93
N TYR A 18 8.23 7.23 -3.84
CA TYR A 18 7.58 5.91 -3.82
C TYR A 18 8.57 4.84 -4.29
N PRO A 19 8.69 3.68 -3.63
CA PRO A 19 9.43 2.52 -4.13
C PRO A 19 8.68 1.78 -5.24
N PHE A 20 8.15 2.52 -6.23
CA PHE A 20 7.26 1.97 -7.26
C PHE A 20 7.99 0.99 -8.19
N ARG A 21 9.27 1.23 -8.42
CA ARG A 21 10.11 0.33 -9.22
C ARG A 21 10.26 -1.02 -8.53
N GLU A 22 10.49 -0.99 -7.23
CA GLU A 22 10.62 -2.16 -6.37
C GLU A 22 9.29 -2.88 -6.22
N ALA A 23 8.18 -2.14 -6.09
CA ALA A 23 6.84 -2.69 -6.09
C ALA A 23 6.58 -3.54 -7.35
N ILE A 24 6.81 -2.97 -8.54
CA ILE A 24 6.66 -3.65 -9.83
C ILE A 24 7.55 -4.90 -9.89
N LEU A 25 8.85 -4.74 -9.63
CA LEU A 25 9.80 -5.86 -9.69
C LEU A 25 9.46 -6.97 -8.69
N SER A 26 8.87 -6.64 -7.55
CA SER A 26 8.58 -7.62 -6.50
C SER A 26 7.49 -8.62 -6.87
N ILE A 27 6.54 -8.25 -7.73
CA ILE A 27 5.46 -9.16 -8.16
C ILE A 27 5.68 -9.70 -9.58
N LEU A 28 6.53 -9.06 -10.38
CA LEU A 28 6.81 -9.43 -11.77
C LEU A 28 7.18 -10.93 -11.98
N PRO A 29 7.96 -11.59 -11.11
CA PRO A 29 8.24 -13.03 -11.22
C PRO A 29 7.00 -13.93 -11.14
N LEU A 30 5.92 -13.45 -10.52
CA LEU A 30 4.66 -14.19 -10.37
C LEU A 30 3.66 -13.93 -11.50
N CYS A 31 4.00 -13.03 -12.42
CA CYS A 31 3.09 -12.52 -13.44
C CYS A 31 3.46 -13.03 -14.85
N ASP A 32 2.45 -13.21 -15.68
CA ASP A 32 2.59 -13.43 -17.13
C ASP A 32 2.54 -12.11 -17.91
N GLU A 33 1.85 -11.10 -17.36
CA GLU A 33 1.87 -9.72 -17.82
C GLU A 33 1.71 -8.79 -16.61
N LEU A 34 2.15 -7.53 -16.72
CA LEU A 34 1.99 -6.54 -15.67
C LEU A 34 1.56 -5.19 -16.26
N ILE A 35 0.37 -4.73 -15.89
CA ILE A 35 -0.19 -3.46 -16.35
C ILE A 35 0.23 -2.34 -15.40
N VAL A 36 0.93 -1.32 -15.93
CA VAL A 36 1.30 -0.12 -15.16
C VAL A 36 0.54 1.06 -15.72
N ASN A 37 -0.44 1.57 -14.96
CA ASN A 37 -1.15 2.80 -15.29
C ASN A 37 -0.38 4.01 -14.76
N VAL A 38 0.27 4.73 -15.67
CA VAL A 38 1.07 5.92 -15.35
C VAL A 38 0.25 7.17 -15.62
N GLY A 39 -0.07 7.88 -14.54
CA GLY A 39 -0.68 9.20 -14.62
C GLY A 39 0.30 10.27 -15.09
N ASP A 40 -0.23 11.36 -15.66
CA ASP A 40 0.59 12.52 -16.02
C ASP A 40 1.37 13.05 -14.81
N SER A 41 2.69 12.88 -14.87
CA SER A 41 3.62 13.16 -13.79
C SER A 41 4.49 14.38 -14.11
N GLU A 42 4.86 15.13 -13.08
CA GLU A 42 5.77 16.29 -13.13
C GLU A 42 7.25 15.89 -13.05
N ASP A 43 7.51 14.59 -12.95
CA ASP A 43 8.84 14.00 -12.82
C ASP A 43 9.05 12.91 -13.89
N ASN A 44 10.22 12.26 -13.86
CA ASN A 44 10.59 11.21 -14.81
C ASN A 44 9.94 9.84 -14.53
N THR A 45 8.83 9.76 -13.76
CA THR A 45 8.17 8.49 -13.40
C THR A 45 7.89 7.59 -14.61
N TYR A 46 7.35 8.15 -15.70
CA TYR A 46 7.07 7.37 -16.91
C TYR A 46 8.34 6.75 -17.52
N GLN A 47 9.41 7.54 -17.60
CA GLN A 47 10.69 7.04 -18.15
C GLN A 47 11.31 5.98 -17.25
N GLU A 48 11.17 6.11 -15.92
CA GLU A 48 11.66 5.13 -14.96
C GLU A 48 10.87 3.83 -15.00
N VAL A 49 9.54 3.86 -15.22
CA VAL A 49 8.77 2.64 -15.48
C VAL A 49 9.22 1.98 -16.78
N LYS A 50 9.44 2.77 -17.83
CA LYS A 50 9.89 2.25 -19.14
C LYS A 50 11.29 1.65 -19.07
N SER A 51 12.18 2.21 -18.25
CA SER A 51 13.57 1.75 -18.09
C SER A 51 13.67 0.36 -17.46
N ILE A 52 12.61 -0.15 -16.82
CA ILE A 52 12.56 -1.54 -16.31
C ILE A 52 12.79 -2.55 -17.45
N GLY A 53 12.30 -2.27 -18.65
CA GLY A 53 12.69 -2.99 -19.87
C GLY A 53 12.22 -4.46 -19.98
N ASP A 54 11.27 -4.89 -19.15
CA ASP A 54 10.73 -6.25 -19.19
C ASP A 54 9.53 -6.37 -20.15
N ASN A 55 9.51 -7.41 -20.99
CA ASN A 55 8.50 -7.60 -22.03
C ASN A 55 7.09 -7.95 -21.49
N LYS A 56 6.98 -8.36 -20.23
CA LYS A 56 5.69 -8.58 -19.56
C LYS A 56 5.02 -7.27 -19.18
N ILE A 57 5.77 -6.18 -19.05
CA ILE A 57 5.25 -4.89 -18.59
C ILE A 57 4.56 -4.17 -19.75
N LYS A 58 3.29 -3.83 -19.54
CA LYS A 58 2.48 -3.01 -20.44
C LYS A 58 2.18 -1.70 -19.74
N VAL A 59 2.71 -0.61 -20.28
CA VAL A 59 2.50 0.73 -19.72
C VAL A 59 1.33 1.39 -20.42
N ILE A 60 0.30 1.77 -19.66
CA ILE A 60 -0.79 2.62 -20.14
C ILE A 60 -0.59 4.02 -19.57
N ARG A 61 -0.84 5.05 -20.38
CA ARG A 61 -0.73 6.45 -19.99
C ARG A 61 -2.11 7.06 -19.92
N ARG A 62 -2.40 7.79 -18.85
CA ARG A 62 -3.70 8.43 -18.66
C ARG A 62 -3.55 9.80 -18.02
N THR A 63 -4.40 10.72 -18.44
CA THR A 63 -4.59 12.00 -17.74
C THR A 63 -5.59 11.76 -16.62
N TRP A 64 -5.11 11.85 -15.38
CA TRP A 64 -5.94 11.60 -14.20
C TRP A 64 -6.89 12.77 -13.95
N ASP A 65 -8.19 12.48 -13.80
CA ASP A 65 -9.19 13.49 -13.48
C ASP A 65 -9.06 13.93 -12.01
N MET A 66 -8.34 15.03 -11.81
CA MET A 66 -8.06 15.57 -10.48
C MET A 66 -9.32 16.07 -9.75
N SER A 67 -10.46 16.23 -10.43
CA SER A 67 -11.73 16.56 -9.76
C SER A 67 -12.25 15.41 -8.90
N LEU A 68 -11.83 14.16 -9.16
CA LEU A 68 -12.24 12.96 -8.42
C LEU A 68 -11.35 12.65 -7.20
N ARG A 69 -10.51 13.58 -6.76
CA ARG A 69 -9.51 13.35 -5.70
C ARG A 69 -10.14 13.03 -4.33
N GLU A 70 -11.32 13.59 -4.05
CA GLU A 70 -12.00 13.45 -2.76
C GLU A 70 -12.13 11.97 -2.32
N GLY A 71 -11.71 11.70 -1.07
CA GLY A 71 -11.77 10.36 -0.48
C GLY A 71 -10.91 9.30 -1.18
N GLY A 72 -9.95 9.69 -2.02
CA GLY A 72 -9.10 8.75 -2.76
C GLY A 72 -9.79 8.08 -3.95
N LYS A 73 -11.00 8.51 -4.31
CA LYS A 73 -11.82 7.91 -5.38
C LYS A 73 -11.07 7.82 -6.71
N LEU A 74 -10.30 8.84 -7.05
CA LEU A 74 -9.42 8.84 -8.22
C LEU A 74 -8.51 7.61 -8.30
N LEU A 75 -7.90 7.19 -7.18
CA LEU A 75 -7.03 6.02 -7.14
C LEU A 75 -7.80 4.76 -7.53
N SER A 76 -9.04 4.61 -7.05
CA SER A 76 -9.86 3.45 -7.40
C SER A 76 -10.27 3.44 -8.86
N VAL A 77 -10.59 4.61 -9.44
CA VAL A 77 -10.90 4.76 -10.86
C VAL A 77 -9.70 4.32 -11.70
N GLU A 78 -8.52 4.85 -11.44
CA GLU A 78 -7.33 4.54 -12.22
C GLU A 78 -6.85 3.09 -12.02
N THR A 79 -7.08 2.52 -10.84
CA THR A 79 -6.86 1.08 -10.59
C THR A 79 -7.82 0.23 -11.41
N ASN A 80 -9.10 0.61 -11.50
CA ASN A 80 -10.08 -0.08 -12.33
C ASN A 80 -9.75 -0.01 -13.83
N GLU A 81 -9.15 1.08 -14.29
CA GLU A 81 -8.66 1.18 -15.68
C GLU A 81 -7.50 0.20 -15.94
N ALA A 82 -6.59 0.02 -14.98
CA ALA A 82 -5.55 -1.02 -15.09
C ALA A 82 -6.14 -2.45 -15.06
N ILE A 83 -7.19 -2.70 -14.26
CA ILE A 83 -7.88 -4.00 -14.20
C ILE A 83 -8.50 -4.37 -15.56
N LYS A 84 -9.05 -3.40 -16.30
CA LYS A 84 -9.68 -3.65 -17.62
C LYS A 84 -8.70 -4.21 -18.65
N GLU A 85 -7.42 -3.85 -18.54
CA GLU A 85 -6.35 -4.32 -19.43
C GLU A 85 -5.80 -5.70 -19.04
N CYS A 86 -6.16 -6.21 -17.86
CA CYS A 86 -5.70 -7.51 -17.38
C CYS A 86 -6.43 -8.66 -18.09
N THR A 87 -5.68 -9.66 -18.56
CA THR A 87 -6.21 -10.79 -19.32
C THR A 87 -6.16 -12.14 -18.58
N GLY A 88 -5.50 -12.19 -17.42
CA GLY A 88 -5.30 -13.40 -16.63
C GLY A 88 -6.54 -13.92 -15.91
N ASP A 89 -6.37 -15.06 -15.23
CA ASP A 89 -7.34 -15.64 -14.30
C ASP A 89 -7.29 -14.92 -12.94
N TRP A 90 -6.07 -14.61 -12.49
CA TRP A 90 -5.79 -13.85 -11.29
C TRP A 90 -5.21 -12.48 -11.64
N GLY A 91 -5.59 -11.48 -10.85
CA GLY A 91 -5.03 -10.14 -10.86
C GLY A 91 -4.25 -9.89 -9.58
N PHE A 92 -2.94 -9.64 -9.66
CA PHE A 92 -2.10 -9.26 -8.53
C PHE A 92 -1.91 -7.74 -8.52
N TYR A 93 -2.66 -7.06 -7.64
CA TYR A 93 -2.50 -5.65 -7.34
C TYR A 93 -1.33 -5.41 -6.38
N ILE A 94 -0.50 -4.42 -6.67
CA ILE A 94 0.49 -3.88 -5.71
C ILE A 94 0.42 -2.36 -5.75
N GLN A 95 0.43 -1.69 -4.59
CA GLN A 95 0.53 -0.23 -4.55
C GLN A 95 1.98 0.23 -4.71
N ALA A 96 2.17 1.47 -5.13
CA ALA A 96 3.50 2.02 -5.41
C ALA A 96 4.44 2.14 -4.19
N ASP A 97 3.91 2.03 -2.97
CA ASP A 97 4.65 1.94 -1.70
C ASP A 97 4.63 0.56 -1.06
N GLU A 98 4.19 -0.47 -1.78
CA GLU A 98 4.13 -1.85 -1.31
C GLU A 98 5.14 -2.73 -2.03
N VAL A 99 5.70 -3.71 -1.34
CA VAL A 99 6.65 -4.66 -1.91
C VAL A 99 6.38 -6.05 -1.35
N LEU A 100 6.31 -7.05 -2.24
CA LEU A 100 6.26 -8.45 -1.85
C LEU A 100 7.66 -9.00 -1.62
N HIS A 101 7.91 -9.62 -0.47
CA HIS A 101 9.17 -10.31 -0.24
C HIS A 101 9.21 -11.65 -1.01
N GLU A 102 10.30 -11.91 -1.73
CA GLU A 102 10.54 -13.11 -2.53
C GLU A 102 10.36 -14.43 -1.79
N LYS A 103 10.55 -14.44 -0.45
CA LYS A 103 10.27 -15.61 0.39
C LYS A 103 8.81 -16.09 0.32
N TYR A 104 7.89 -15.23 -0.09
CA TYR A 104 6.46 -15.56 -0.19
C TYR A 104 6.03 -16.05 -1.58
N TYR A 105 6.90 -16.04 -2.60
CA TYR A 105 6.54 -16.43 -3.96
C TYR A 105 5.90 -17.82 -4.02
N ASN A 106 6.52 -18.82 -3.39
CA ASN A 106 5.99 -20.17 -3.35
C ASN A 106 4.61 -20.26 -2.66
N ALA A 107 4.41 -19.52 -1.57
CA ALA A 107 3.14 -19.52 -0.85
C ALA A 107 2.02 -18.89 -1.70
N VAL A 108 2.32 -17.77 -2.37
CA VAL A 108 1.37 -17.07 -3.24
C VAL A 108 1.02 -17.90 -4.47
N SER A 109 2.02 -18.43 -5.19
CA SER A 109 1.79 -19.28 -6.37
C SER A 109 0.99 -20.53 -6.02
N ARG A 110 1.27 -21.17 -4.87
CA ARG A 110 0.51 -22.34 -4.42
C ARG A 110 -0.94 -21.97 -4.10
N ALA A 111 -1.17 -20.86 -3.41
CA ALA A 111 -2.52 -20.40 -3.09
C ALA A 111 -3.35 -20.08 -4.35
N MET A 112 -2.76 -19.37 -5.33
CA MET A 112 -3.43 -19.08 -6.60
C MET A 112 -3.80 -20.36 -7.36
N ASN A 113 -2.92 -21.37 -7.39
CA ASN A 113 -3.20 -22.66 -8.02
C ASN A 113 -4.29 -23.44 -7.26
N ASN A 114 -4.18 -23.53 -5.94
CA ASN A 114 -5.13 -24.30 -5.11
C ASN A 114 -6.56 -23.76 -5.24
N TYR A 115 -6.73 -22.44 -5.33
CA TYR A 115 -8.03 -21.79 -5.38
C TYR A 115 -8.48 -21.41 -6.79
N LEU A 116 -7.73 -21.75 -7.83
CA LEU A 116 -8.04 -21.36 -9.21
C LEU A 116 -9.48 -21.74 -9.61
N ASN A 117 -9.84 -23.01 -9.36
CA ASN A 117 -11.14 -23.58 -9.72
C ASN A 117 -12.15 -23.59 -8.55
N ASP A 118 -11.83 -22.95 -7.42
CA ASP A 118 -12.73 -22.85 -6.27
C ASP A 118 -13.52 -21.53 -6.32
N ASP A 119 -14.78 -21.58 -6.73
CA ASP A 119 -15.65 -20.41 -6.84
C ASP A 119 -16.08 -19.83 -5.49
N SER A 120 -15.84 -20.55 -4.39
CA SER A 120 -16.03 -20.00 -3.04
C SER A 120 -14.95 -18.99 -2.66
N VAL A 121 -13.83 -18.94 -3.41
CA VAL A 121 -12.70 -18.04 -3.17
C VAL A 121 -12.51 -17.08 -4.36
N GLU A 122 -12.60 -15.78 -4.06
CA GLU A 122 -12.54 -14.68 -5.03
C GLU A 122 -11.26 -13.85 -4.90
N GLY A 123 -10.54 -13.97 -3.79
CA GLY A 123 -9.30 -13.26 -3.57
C GLY A 123 -8.41 -13.88 -2.50
N LEU A 124 -7.15 -13.47 -2.49
CA LEU A 124 -6.16 -13.87 -1.49
C LEU A 124 -5.77 -12.65 -0.66
N ARG A 125 -5.85 -12.82 0.65
CA ARG A 125 -5.61 -11.79 1.65
C ARG A 125 -4.27 -12.00 2.32
N PHE A 126 -3.46 -10.96 2.29
CA PHE A 126 -2.09 -10.93 2.79
C PHE A 126 -2.06 -10.24 4.14
N ARG A 127 -1.09 -10.59 4.99
CA ARG A 127 -0.75 -9.78 6.16
C ARG A 127 0.01 -8.53 5.74
N TYR A 128 0.08 -7.54 6.62
CA TYR A 128 0.79 -6.28 6.39
C TYR A 128 1.84 -6.01 7.44
N LYS A 129 2.99 -5.52 6.98
CA LYS A 129 4.01 -4.90 7.81
C LYS A 129 4.23 -3.46 7.36
N HIS A 130 3.77 -2.52 8.17
CA HIS A 130 3.85 -1.09 7.88
C HIS A 130 5.13 -0.49 8.45
N PHE A 131 6.11 -0.22 7.59
CA PHE A 131 7.33 0.45 8.00
C PHE A 131 7.10 1.94 8.23
N TYR A 132 7.79 2.51 9.21
CA TYR A 132 7.54 3.88 9.67
C TYR A 132 8.82 4.61 10.07
N GLY A 133 9.02 5.80 9.50
CA GLY A 133 10.12 6.71 9.80
C GLY A 133 11.47 6.28 9.20
N SER A 134 11.83 5.00 9.31
CA SER A 134 12.98 4.38 8.64
C SER A 134 12.65 2.93 8.27
N PHE A 135 13.58 2.25 7.61
CA PHE A 135 13.43 0.84 7.25
C PHE A 135 13.56 -0.10 8.47
N ASP A 136 14.06 0.38 9.60
CA ASP A 136 14.33 -0.42 10.80
C ASP A 136 13.14 -0.58 11.74
N TYR A 137 12.04 0.14 11.51
CA TYR A 137 10.88 0.12 12.40
C TYR A 137 9.58 -0.07 11.65
N TYR A 138 8.67 -0.80 12.28
CA TYR A 138 7.32 -1.00 11.79
C TYR A 138 6.29 -0.74 12.89
N GLN A 139 5.06 -0.47 12.47
CA GLN A 139 3.97 -0.13 13.37
C GLN A 139 3.20 -1.38 13.83
N ASP A 140 3.02 -1.53 15.14
CA ASP A 140 2.38 -2.69 15.80
C ASP A 140 0.97 -2.37 16.33
N ASN A 141 0.40 -1.22 15.94
CA ASN A 141 -0.96 -0.83 16.33
C ASN A 141 -2.02 -1.32 15.33
N TYR A 142 -2.51 -2.54 15.55
CA TYR A 142 -3.52 -3.19 14.70
C TYR A 142 -4.91 -2.53 14.65
N ARG A 143 -5.15 -1.46 15.42
CA ARG A 143 -6.40 -0.69 15.38
C ARG A 143 -6.32 0.56 14.51
N ASN A 144 -5.16 1.20 14.49
CA ASN A 144 -4.91 2.35 13.64
C ASN A 144 -4.38 1.93 12.27
N TRP A 145 -3.80 0.73 12.17
CA TRP A 145 -3.18 0.19 10.97
C TRP A 145 -3.82 -1.14 10.63
N TYR A 146 -4.29 -1.26 9.38
CA TYR A 146 -4.89 -2.49 8.92
C TYR A 146 -3.84 -3.61 8.90
N THR A 147 -4.20 -4.81 9.33
CA THR A 147 -3.21 -5.91 9.44
C THR A 147 -3.26 -6.86 8.28
N LYS A 148 -4.31 -6.77 7.46
CA LYS A 148 -4.57 -7.67 6.34
C LYS A 148 -5.33 -6.96 5.24
N GLU A 149 -4.99 -7.26 3.99
CA GLU A 149 -5.71 -6.73 2.82
C GLU A 149 -5.60 -7.68 1.61
N VAL A 150 -6.63 -7.66 0.76
CA VAL A 150 -6.67 -8.43 -0.49
C VAL A 150 -5.76 -7.78 -1.53
N ARG A 151 -4.83 -8.57 -2.07
CA ARG A 151 -3.93 -8.12 -3.15
C ARG A 151 -3.97 -8.99 -4.38
N VAL A 152 -4.56 -10.17 -4.28
CA VAL A 152 -4.83 -11.01 -5.45
C VAL A 152 -6.33 -11.22 -5.57
N ILE A 153 -6.90 -10.96 -6.75
CA ILE A 153 -8.34 -11.10 -7.04
C ILE A 153 -8.56 -11.97 -8.27
N LYS A 154 -9.67 -12.71 -8.34
CA LYS A 154 -10.08 -13.34 -9.59
C LYS A 154 -10.57 -12.27 -10.55
N LEU A 155 -10.02 -12.25 -11.77
CA LEU A 155 -10.41 -11.28 -12.79
C LEU A 155 -11.75 -11.66 -13.44
N LYS A 156 -12.38 -10.69 -14.10
CA LYS A 156 -13.62 -10.87 -14.89
C LYS A 156 -14.83 -11.40 -14.09
N ARG A 157 -14.88 -11.15 -12.79
CA ARG A 157 -16.00 -11.55 -11.90
C ARG A 157 -16.81 -10.38 -11.33
N GLY A 158 -16.80 -9.23 -12.00
CA GLY A 158 -17.46 -8.02 -11.49
C GLY A 158 -16.80 -7.48 -10.21
N ILE A 159 -15.51 -7.75 -10.01
CA ILE A 159 -14.71 -7.22 -8.90
C ILE A 159 -14.05 -5.92 -9.35
N VAL A 160 -14.16 -4.89 -8.52
CA VAL A 160 -13.62 -3.54 -8.76
C VAL A 160 -12.84 -3.05 -7.55
N SER A 161 -11.82 -2.23 -7.81
CA SER A 161 -11.17 -1.40 -6.80
C SER A 161 -12.18 -0.41 -6.22
N TRP A 162 -12.14 -0.21 -4.91
CA TRP A 162 -13.13 0.57 -4.15
C TRP A 162 -12.47 1.60 -3.24
N GLY A 163 -13.16 2.72 -3.00
CA GLY A 163 -12.71 3.77 -2.08
C GLY A 163 -11.39 4.42 -2.51
N ASP A 164 -10.39 4.35 -1.66
CA ASP A 164 -9.03 4.85 -1.86
C ASP A 164 -8.10 3.87 -2.61
N ALA A 165 -8.68 2.85 -3.25
CA ALA A 165 -7.99 1.73 -3.89
C ALA A 165 -7.23 0.80 -2.96
N MET A 166 -7.45 0.86 -1.64
CA MET A 166 -6.90 -0.13 -0.72
C MET A 166 -7.64 -1.46 -0.79
N ASN A 167 -8.96 -1.41 -1.04
CA ASN A 167 -9.89 -2.54 -0.98
C ASN A 167 -10.53 -2.86 -2.35
N PHE A 168 -11.04 -4.09 -2.46
CA PHE A 168 -11.87 -4.53 -3.58
C PHE A 168 -13.29 -4.84 -3.12
N ARG A 169 -14.26 -4.65 -4.03
CA ARG A 169 -15.66 -5.04 -3.85
C ARG A 169 -16.25 -5.59 -5.14
N HIS A 170 -17.35 -6.32 -5.03
CA HIS A 170 -18.21 -6.56 -6.18
C HIS A 170 -18.83 -5.25 -6.66
N THR A 171 -19.19 -5.15 -7.94
CA THR A 171 -19.89 -3.98 -8.51
C THR A 171 -21.21 -3.66 -7.81
N SER A 172 -21.82 -4.65 -7.16
CA SER A 172 -22.99 -4.50 -6.29
C SER A 172 -22.69 -3.85 -4.93
N GLY A 173 -21.41 -3.63 -4.59
CA GLY A 173 -20.95 -3.08 -3.33
C GLY A 173 -20.67 -4.13 -2.23
N THR A 174 -20.89 -5.42 -2.50
CA THR A 174 -20.63 -6.49 -1.51
C THR A 174 -19.14 -6.82 -1.41
N SER A 175 -18.73 -7.36 -0.24
CA SER A 175 -17.34 -7.74 0.02
C SER A 175 -16.97 -9.06 -0.67
N LEU A 176 -15.68 -9.21 -1.01
CA LEU A 176 -15.16 -10.44 -1.63
C LEU A 176 -15.07 -11.58 -0.61
N ARG A 177 -15.24 -12.82 -1.09
CA ARG A 177 -14.87 -14.03 -0.35
C ARG A 177 -13.37 -14.29 -0.49
N ALA A 178 -12.58 -13.67 0.39
CA ALA A 178 -11.13 -13.81 0.37
C ALA A 178 -10.61 -14.87 1.36
N LYS A 179 -9.52 -15.55 1.01
CA LYS A 179 -8.79 -16.47 1.90
C LYS A 179 -7.49 -15.86 2.40
N ASP A 180 -7.22 -16.02 3.69
CA ASP A 180 -5.93 -15.68 4.27
C ASP A 180 -4.87 -16.66 3.76
N ILE A 181 -3.73 -16.12 3.34
CA ILE A 181 -2.58 -16.91 2.93
C ILE A 181 -1.37 -16.63 3.80
N ASP A 182 -0.39 -17.52 3.77
CA ASP A 182 0.87 -17.34 4.49
C ASP A 182 1.84 -16.44 3.73
N ALA A 183 1.45 -15.18 3.54
CA ALA A 183 2.24 -14.15 2.89
C ALA A 183 1.99 -12.78 3.53
N GLU A 184 3.00 -11.92 3.44
CA GLU A 184 2.96 -10.56 4.01
C GLU A 184 3.47 -9.54 2.98
N ILE A 185 2.76 -8.42 2.88
CA ILE A 185 3.14 -7.26 2.09
C ILE A 185 3.89 -6.28 2.99
N TYR A 186 5.04 -5.82 2.52
CA TYR A 186 5.86 -4.84 3.22
C TYR A 186 5.47 -3.47 2.66
N HIS A 187 4.86 -2.65 3.49
CA HIS A 187 4.32 -1.35 3.10
C HIS A 187 5.21 -0.23 3.65
N TYR A 188 5.82 0.54 2.75
CA TYR A 188 6.79 1.60 3.04
C TYR A 188 6.21 3.01 2.88
N GLY A 189 4.88 3.16 3.00
CA GLY A 189 4.18 4.43 2.78
C GLY A 189 4.69 5.58 3.65
N TRP A 190 5.29 5.24 4.80
CA TRP A 190 5.79 6.16 5.83
C TRP A 190 7.31 6.12 6.03
N VAL A 191 8.08 5.56 5.09
CA VAL A 191 9.55 5.57 5.12
C VAL A 191 10.09 6.45 4.00
N ARG A 192 10.52 7.67 4.32
CA ARG A 192 11.01 8.67 3.35
C ARG A 192 12.00 9.63 4.02
N PRO A 193 12.88 10.28 3.25
CA PRO A 193 13.66 11.41 3.74
C PRO A 193 12.74 12.47 4.39
N PRO A 194 13.15 13.13 5.50
CA PRO A 194 12.32 14.09 6.21
C PRO A 194 11.71 15.19 5.32
N ASP A 195 12.52 15.75 4.43
CA ASP A 195 12.07 16.83 3.52
C ASP A 195 11.01 16.34 2.52
N THR A 196 11.16 15.11 2.01
CA THR A 196 10.18 14.50 1.11
C THR A 196 8.90 14.08 1.83
N MET A 197 8.98 13.69 3.10
CA MET A 197 7.81 13.39 3.93
C MET A 197 6.92 14.63 4.08
N MET A 198 7.52 15.79 4.29
CA MET A 198 6.80 17.07 4.39
C MET A 198 6.11 17.44 3.07
N LEU A 199 6.83 17.36 1.95
CA LEU A 199 6.26 17.60 0.62
C LEU A 199 5.09 16.65 0.29
N LYS A 200 5.26 15.35 0.57
CA LYS A 200 4.19 14.36 0.38
C LYS A 200 3.00 14.69 1.26
N ARG A 201 3.16 15.02 2.53
CA ARG A 201 2.02 15.37 3.39
C ARG A 201 1.24 16.54 2.81
N ILE A 202 1.93 17.63 2.44
CA ILE A 202 1.29 18.81 1.87
C ILE A 202 0.49 18.44 0.61
N ASP A 203 1.09 17.70 -0.32
CA ASP A 203 0.43 17.39 -1.60
C ASP A 203 -0.57 16.24 -1.52
N PHE A 204 -0.36 15.25 -0.64
CA PHE A 204 -1.32 14.17 -0.36
C PHE A 204 -2.53 14.74 0.38
N HIS A 205 -2.36 15.68 1.31
CA HIS A 205 -3.51 16.35 1.94
C HIS A 205 -4.36 17.10 0.90
N LYS A 206 -3.76 17.70 -0.14
CA LYS A 206 -4.53 18.28 -1.27
C LYS A 206 -5.31 17.26 -2.10
N LEU A 207 -4.98 15.96 -2.02
CA LEU A 207 -5.78 14.91 -2.64
C LEU A 207 -7.01 14.57 -1.80
N TYR A 208 -6.96 14.70 -0.48
CA TYR A 208 -8.01 14.24 0.44
C TYR A 208 -8.84 15.37 1.10
N HIS A 209 -8.40 16.64 1.01
CA HIS A 209 -9.01 17.80 1.68
C HIS A 209 -9.13 19.02 0.73
N SER A 210 -10.04 19.97 1.05
CA SER A 210 -10.21 21.23 0.32
C SER A 210 -9.11 22.26 0.64
N ASP A 211 -8.88 23.23 -0.25
CA ASP A 211 -7.75 24.16 -0.18
C ASP A 211 -7.81 25.15 1.01
N ASP A 212 -8.96 25.28 1.69
CA ASP A 212 -9.20 26.23 2.78
C ASP A 212 -8.63 25.80 4.16
N GLU A 213 -8.22 24.53 4.33
CA GLU A 213 -7.72 24.01 5.62
C GLU A 213 -6.17 24.09 5.77
N MET A 214 -5.46 24.57 4.75
CA MET A 214 -4.01 24.42 4.60
C MET A 214 -3.12 25.07 5.69
N PRO A 215 -3.38 26.29 6.22
CA PRO A 215 -2.42 26.98 7.09
C PRO A 215 -2.26 26.36 8.49
N ALA A 216 -3.32 25.81 9.09
CA ALA A 216 -3.27 25.20 10.42
C ALA A 216 -2.53 23.84 10.43
N LEU A 217 -2.44 23.18 9.27
CA LEU A 217 -1.80 21.87 9.07
C LEU A 217 -0.27 21.97 8.91
N TYR A 218 0.27 23.09 8.43
CA TYR A 218 1.73 23.31 8.34
C TYR A 218 2.42 23.25 9.72
N ALA A 219 1.76 23.71 10.78
CA ALA A 219 2.31 23.71 12.14
C ALA A 219 2.19 22.35 12.86
N SER A 220 1.24 21.50 12.46
CA SER A 220 1.05 20.15 13.03
C SER A 220 1.84 19.06 12.29
N SER A 221 2.03 19.21 10.98
CA SER A 221 2.68 18.23 10.08
C SER A 221 4.17 17.95 10.34
N VAL A 222 4.83 18.75 11.18
CA VAL A 222 6.22 18.52 11.63
C VAL A 222 6.31 17.38 12.65
N ARG A 223 5.19 16.97 13.28
CA ARG A 223 5.19 15.87 14.24
C ARG A 223 4.96 14.54 13.51
N LEU A 224 5.89 13.61 13.69
CA LEU A 224 5.62 12.18 13.54
C LEU A 224 4.60 11.81 14.62
N ASP A 225 3.31 11.98 14.30
CA ASP A 225 2.24 11.94 15.30
C ASP A 225 1.97 10.53 15.87
N ASP A 226 2.42 9.48 15.19
CA ASP A 226 2.20 8.08 15.58
C ASP A 226 3.50 7.33 15.93
N LEU A 227 4.34 7.94 16.76
CA LEU A 227 5.52 7.27 17.36
C LEU A 227 5.14 6.21 18.41
N GLY A 228 3.86 6.11 18.78
CA GLY A 228 3.39 5.08 19.69
C GLY A 228 3.30 3.73 18.97
N ASN A 229 3.76 2.67 19.61
CA ASN A 229 3.63 1.27 19.17
C ASN A 229 4.62 0.80 18.09
N LEU A 230 5.68 1.54 17.81
CA LEU A 230 6.73 1.10 16.90
C LEU A 230 7.52 -0.07 17.48
N LYS A 231 7.91 -1.00 16.60
CA LYS A 231 8.80 -2.12 16.90
C LYS A 231 9.99 -2.12 15.96
N LYS A 232 11.14 -2.56 16.48
CA LYS A 232 12.32 -2.83 15.67
C LYS A 232 12.05 -4.00 14.74
N PHE A 233 12.42 -3.86 13.47
CA PHE A 233 12.39 -4.93 12.49
C PHE A 233 13.65 -5.77 12.61
N ASP A 234 13.47 -7.09 12.73
CA ASP A 234 14.52 -8.09 12.90
C ASP A 234 14.62 -9.04 11.70
N GLY A 235 13.78 -8.84 10.68
CA GLY A 235 13.80 -9.60 9.45
C GLY A 235 14.68 -8.98 8.36
N THR A 236 14.50 -9.49 7.13
CA THR A 236 15.16 -8.98 5.92
C THR A 236 14.18 -8.19 5.06
N HIS A 237 14.67 -7.14 4.42
CA HIS A 237 13.94 -6.48 3.34
C HIS A 237 14.04 -7.30 2.04
N PRO A 238 13.05 -7.18 1.13
CA PRO A 238 13.12 -7.80 -0.19
C PRO A 238 14.39 -7.40 -0.94
N ALA A 239 14.96 -8.31 -1.73
CA ALA A 239 16.18 -8.03 -2.49
C ALA A 239 16.12 -6.75 -3.34
N VAL A 240 14.95 -6.48 -3.94
CA VAL A 240 14.71 -5.27 -4.74
C VAL A 240 14.80 -3.97 -3.94
N MET A 241 14.62 -4.01 -2.62
CA MET A 241 14.67 -2.84 -1.73
C MET A 241 16.07 -2.55 -1.17
N LEU A 242 17.04 -3.45 -1.32
CA LEU A 242 18.34 -3.35 -0.65
C LEU A 242 19.07 -2.05 -0.95
N GLU A 243 19.06 -1.59 -2.20
CA GLU A 243 19.71 -0.34 -2.58
C GLU A 243 19.04 0.88 -1.93
N ARG A 244 17.70 0.92 -1.85
CA ARG A 244 16.99 1.99 -1.13
C ARG A 244 17.25 1.98 0.36
N VAL A 245 17.30 0.79 0.96
CA VAL A 245 17.61 0.65 2.40
C VAL A 245 19.02 1.18 2.67
N LYS A 246 20.00 0.88 1.81
CA LYS A 246 21.37 1.42 1.92
C LYS A 246 21.44 2.95 1.73
N MET A 247 20.59 3.51 0.87
CA MET A 247 20.51 4.96 0.65
C MET A 247 19.89 5.71 1.84
N CYS A 248 19.29 5.02 2.81
CA CYS A 248 18.74 5.63 4.01
C CYS A 248 19.84 6.24 4.87
N ASN A 249 20.04 7.55 4.74
CA ASN A 249 21.08 8.29 5.45
C ASN A 249 20.53 9.25 6.52
N TRP A 250 19.21 9.27 6.75
CA TRP A 250 18.60 10.10 7.76
C TRP A 250 18.46 9.35 9.09
N GLN A 251 18.61 10.09 10.19
CA GLN A 251 18.40 9.54 11.52
C GLN A 251 16.91 9.60 11.89
N PHE A 252 16.41 8.52 12.49
CA PHE A 252 15.05 8.44 13.00
C PHE A 252 15.07 7.82 14.40
N ASP A 253 14.70 8.62 15.41
CA ASP A 253 14.50 8.14 16.78
C ASP A 253 13.04 7.67 16.98
N ALA A 254 12.85 6.35 16.96
CA ALA A 254 11.56 5.69 17.20
C ALA A 254 11.09 5.78 18.67
N LYS A 255 11.91 6.34 19.57
CA LYS A 255 11.64 6.48 21.01
C LYS A 255 11.20 5.17 21.68
N ILE A 256 11.74 4.03 21.22
CA ILE A 256 11.35 2.68 21.68
C ILE A 256 11.40 2.59 23.22
N GLU A 257 12.46 3.12 23.82
CA GLU A 257 12.66 3.11 25.28
C GLU A 257 11.62 3.91 26.06
N LYS A 258 10.96 4.89 25.41
CA LYS A 258 9.88 5.69 26.01
C LYS A 258 8.51 5.05 25.82
N GLN A 259 8.40 3.96 25.07
CA GLN A 259 7.15 3.28 24.85
C GLN A 259 6.84 2.31 26.00
N HIS A 260 5.54 2.06 26.22
CA HIS A 260 5.12 1.03 27.16
C HIS A 260 5.59 -0.36 26.72
N PRO A 261 5.86 -1.28 27.68
CA PRO A 261 6.14 -2.68 27.39
C PRO A 261 5.07 -3.30 26.49
N ASP A 262 5.49 -4.25 25.66
CA ASP A 262 4.66 -4.95 24.66
C ASP A 262 3.28 -5.38 25.18
N TRP A 263 3.23 -5.99 26.37
CA TRP A 263 1.99 -6.49 26.96
C TRP A 263 1.03 -5.36 27.35
N LEU A 264 1.54 -4.31 28.00
CA LEU A 264 0.75 -3.17 28.44
C LEU A 264 0.21 -2.41 27.23
N ARG A 265 1.05 -2.27 26.21
CA ARG A 265 0.65 -1.67 24.94
C ARG A 265 -0.50 -2.44 24.28
N LYS A 266 -0.44 -3.78 24.21
CA LYS A 266 -1.55 -4.59 23.67
C LYS A 266 -2.84 -4.42 24.49
N VAL A 267 -2.74 -4.34 25.81
CA VAL A 267 -3.88 -4.06 26.71
C VAL A 267 -4.46 -2.67 26.42
N LEU A 268 -3.63 -1.63 26.37
CA LEU A 268 -4.07 -0.26 26.07
C LEU A 268 -4.71 -0.18 24.68
N ILE A 269 -4.09 -0.80 23.67
CA ILE A 269 -4.66 -0.89 22.33
C ILE A 269 -6.02 -1.55 22.43
N PHE A 270 -6.19 -2.67 23.14
CA PHE A 270 -7.44 -3.40 23.30
C PHE A 270 -8.56 -2.60 24.00
N PHE A 271 -8.24 -1.67 24.89
CA PHE A 271 -9.24 -0.83 25.58
C PHE A 271 -9.52 0.54 24.92
N LEU A 272 -8.79 0.93 23.86
CA LEU A 272 -8.95 2.23 23.16
C LEU A 272 -10.40 2.69 22.89
N PRO A 273 -11.30 1.93 22.24
CA PRO A 273 -12.71 2.27 22.01
C PRO A 273 -13.48 2.60 23.28
N LEU A 274 -13.23 1.88 24.37
CA LEU A 274 -13.90 2.14 25.66
C LEU A 274 -13.45 3.50 26.19
N THR A 275 -12.14 3.77 26.17
CA THR A 275 -11.59 5.06 26.61
C THR A 275 -12.04 6.24 25.73
N LYS A 276 -12.18 6.03 24.41
CA LYS A 276 -12.72 7.06 23.49
C LYS A 276 -14.19 7.37 23.79
N ARG A 277 -15.02 6.35 24.02
CA ARG A 277 -16.44 6.53 24.39
C ARG A 277 -16.59 7.23 25.74
N ILE A 278 -15.80 6.85 26.74
CA ILE A 278 -15.79 7.49 28.06
C ILE A 278 -15.37 8.97 27.94
N LYS A 279 -14.29 9.28 27.20
CA LYS A 279 -13.87 10.66 26.98
C LYS A 279 -14.89 11.52 26.22
N GLN A 280 -15.70 10.93 25.34
CA GLN A 280 -16.81 11.63 24.71
C GLN A 280 -17.96 11.91 25.68
N LEU A 281 -18.23 11.00 26.63
CA LEU A 281 -19.25 11.20 27.66
C LEU A 281 -18.89 12.31 28.66
N PHE A 282 -17.61 12.50 28.95
CA PHE A 282 -17.10 13.57 29.83
C PHE A 282 -16.73 14.87 29.10
N ARG A 283 -17.11 15.01 27.82
CA ARG A 283 -16.88 16.21 27.00
C ARG A 283 -18.11 17.12 26.88
N TYR A 284 -19.13 16.89 27.71
CA TYR A 284 -20.28 17.76 27.92
C TYR A 284 -20.20 18.43 29.29
#